data_AF-A0A1G6W9I8-F1
#
_entry.id   AF-A0A1G6W9I8-F1
#
_cell.length_a   1.000
_cell.length_b   1.000
_cell.length_c   1.000
_cell.angle_alpha   90.00
_cell.angle_beta   90.00
_cell.angle_gamma   90.00
#
_symmetry.space_group_name_H-M   'P 1'
#
loop_
_entity.id
_entity.type
_entity.pdbx_description
1 polymer ?
#
loop_
_entity_poly.entity_id
_entity_poly.type
_entity_poly.pdbx_seq_one_letter_code
_entity_poly.pdbx_strand_id
1 'polypeptide(L)'
;MDKRKKLLITAFYLAKFNEEAVRNLGYAGFREAFNKIGERLDYSPNSVKNRRDDFDPLFGHRAGWHQIELSKSNLEIVDSFDHLSEEALRAIVLDLLDEGSSIEPFSLFNVSKQAPTYTTRGVTGKKAEVFFMDWFAEHYPHDVLVDTRDLGCGYDFEVENSDRVFEVKGLSGDNGGVLFTDKEWTIAAEKQDNYHLVLVKECFSDEPTVEVYSNPHLKFNPKKQITTVINVNWGISSSDLNNKERD
;
A
#
# COMPACT_ATOMS: atom_id res chain seq x y z
N MET A 1 5.36 8.54 19.40
CA MET A 1 4.49 8.75 18.22
C MET A 1 3.29 9.60 18.63
N ASP A 2 2.81 10.50 17.77
CA ASP A 2 1.63 11.36 18.04
C ASP A 2 0.36 10.51 18.26
N LYS A 3 -0.46 10.85 19.28
CA LYS A 3 -1.72 10.14 19.63
C LYS A 3 -2.66 10.07 18.43
N ARG A 4 -2.71 11.14 17.62
CA ARG A 4 -3.53 11.17 16.40
C ARG A 4 -3.06 10.13 15.38
N LYS A 5 -1.74 9.97 15.19
CA LYS A 5 -1.21 8.95 14.29
C LYS A 5 -1.50 7.53 14.80
N LYS A 6 -1.44 7.30 16.13
CA LYS A 6 -1.82 6.00 16.73
C LYS A 6 -3.27 5.65 16.41
N LEU A 7 -4.15 6.64 16.57
CA LEU A 7 -5.57 6.48 16.26
C LEU A 7 -5.80 6.16 14.78
N LEU A 8 -5.12 6.84 13.86
CA LEU A 8 -5.26 6.60 12.43
C LEU A 8 -4.80 5.20 12.01
N ILE A 9 -3.66 4.70 12.53
CA ILE A 9 -3.20 3.33 12.26
C ILE A 9 -4.21 2.30 12.79
N THR A 10 -4.68 2.50 14.02
CA THR A 10 -5.68 1.62 14.65
C THR A 10 -6.99 1.62 13.87
N ALA A 11 -7.43 2.80 13.42
CA ALA A 11 -8.63 2.96 12.60
C ALA A 11 -8.50 2.30 11.22
N PHE A 12 -7.34 2.43 10.58
CA PHE A 12 -7.05 1.76 9.31
C PHE A 12 -7.13 0.23 9.45
N TYR A 13 -6.56 -0.35 10.51
CA TYR A 13 -6.65 -1.78 10.78
C TYR A 13 -8.10 -2.26 10.97
N LEU A 14 -8.93 -1.51 11.72
CA LEU A 14 -10.36 -1.80 11.87
C LEU A 14 -11.16 -1.63 10.56
N ALA A 15 -10.70 -0.78 9.64
CA ALA A 15 -11.34 -0.60 8.35
C ALA A 15 -10.98 -1.75 7.40
N LYS A 16 -9.67 -2.07 7.29
CA LYS A 16 -9.13 -3.08 6.38
C LYS A 16 -9.59 -4.50 6.67
N PHE A 17 -9.60 -4.91 7.95
CA PHE A 17 -9.96 -6.28 8.35
C PHE A 17 -11.33 -6.37 9.05
N ASN A 18 -12.04 -5.25 9.20
CA ASN A 18 -13.43 -5.21 9.65
C ASN A 18 -13.71 -6.08 10.90
N GLU A 19 -14.59 -7.08 10.81
CA GLU A 19 -14.96 -7.94 11.95
C GLU A 19 -13.80 -8.81 12.45
N GLU A 20 -12.88 -9.20 11.56
CA GLU A 20 -11.69 -9.94 11.93
C GLU A 20 -10.79 -9.14 12.86
N ALA A 21 -10.57 -7.85 12.55
CA ALA A 21 -9.83 -6.94 13.41
C ALA A 21 -10.41 -6.88 14.84
N VAL A 22 -11.74 -6.78 14.94
CA VAL A 22 -12.45 -6.68 16.22
C VAL A 22 -12.27 -7.94 17.06
N ARG A 23 -12.46 -9.11 16.43
CA ARG A 23 -12.29 -10.41 17.11
C ARG A 23 -10.84 -10.62 17.55
N ASN A 24 -9.89 -10.33 16.67
CA ASN A 24 -8.47 -10.60 16.93
C ASN A 24 -7.84 -9.61 17.93
N LEU A 25 -8.46 -8.44 18.15
CA LEU A 25 -8.14 -7.55 19.27
C LEU A 25 -8.84 -7.94 20.58
N GLY A 26 -9.65 -9.01 20.58
CA GLY A 26 -10.33 -9.51 21.77
C GLY A 26 -11.56 -8.70 22.18
N TYR A 27 -12.22 -8.01 21.24
CA TYR A 27 -13.46 -7.29 21.50
C TYR A 27 -14.68 -8.09 21.00
N ALA A 28 -15.80 -8.00 21.72
CA ALA A 28 -17.05 -8.66 21.36
C ALA A 28 -17.76 -8.00 20.17
N GLY A 29 -17.42 -6.75 19.85
CA GLY A 29 -18.04 -6.02 18.73
C GLY A 29 -17.52 -4.59 18.61
N PHE A 30 -17.89 -3.91 17.52
CA PHE A 30 -17.43 -2.55 17.22
C PHE A 30 -17.71 -1.54 18.34
N ARG A 31 -18.88 -1.64 18.99
CA ARG A 31 -19.22 -0.75 20.11
C ARG A 31 -18.21 -0.87 21.25
N GLU A 32 -17.82 -2.10 21.60
CA GLU A 32 -16.81 -2.32 22.64
C GLU A 32 -15.43 -1.86 22.17
N ALA A 33 -15.05 -2.20 20.93
CA ALA A 33 -13.78 -1.80 20.34
C ALA A 33 -13.61 -0.28 20.38
N PHE A 34 -14.61 0.49 19.93
CA PHE A 34 -14.55 1.95 19.93
C PHE A 34 -14.44 2.54 21.33
N ASN A 35 -15.13 1.96 22.31
CA ASN A 35 -15.03 2.40 23.70
C ASN A 35 -13.63 2.16 24.27
N LYS A 36 -13.13 0.92 24.19
CA LYS A 36 -11.84 0.53 24.77
C LYS A 36 -10.64 1.15 24.05
N ILE A 37 -10.70 1.31 22.74
CA ILE A 37 -9.65 2.01 21.97
C ILE A 37 -9.68 3.50 22.28
N GLY A 38 -10.88 4.10 22.37
CA GLY A 38 -11.05 5.49 22.73
C GLY A 38 -10.46 5.80 24.11
N GLU A 39 -10.76 4.96 25.10
CA GLU A 39 -10.20 5.06 26.45
C GLU A 39 -8.67 4.98 26.44
N ARG A 40 -8.07 3.99 25.77
CA ARG A 40 -6.61 3.82 25.71
C ARG A 40 -5.87 4.93 24.97
N LEU A 41 -6.49 5.51 23.94
CA LEU A 41 -5.86 6.54 23.12
C LEU A 41 -6.28 7.97 23.48
N ASP A 42 -7.11 8.14 24.51
CA ASP A 42 -7.64 9.43 24.96
C ASP A 42 -8.49 10.14 23.89
N TYR A 43 -9.43 9.39 23.29
CA TYR A 43 -10.38 9.84 22.27
C TYR A 43 -11.81 9.37 22.56
N SER A 44 -12.81 10.09 22.06
CA SER A 44 -14.19 9.63 22.15
C SER A 44 -14.44 8.40 21.27
N PRO A 45 -15.37 7.49 21.63
CA PRO A 45 -15.73 6.34 20.79
C PRO A 45 -16.18 6.75 19.38
N ASN A 46 -16.91 7.87 19.28
CA ASN A 46 -17.32 8.43 17.99
C ASN A 46 -16.12 8.90 17.16
N SER A 47 -15.07 9.43 17.79
CA SER A 47 -13.84 9.80 17.08
C SER A 47 -13.17 8.56 16.48
N VAL A 48 -13.11 7.44 17.21
CA VAL A 48 -12.55 6.18 16.69
C VAL A 48 -13.37 5.67 15.51
N LYS A 49 -14.70 5.64 15.66
CA LYS A 49 -15.61 5.26 14.58
C LYS A 49 -15.41 6.13 13.34
N ASN A 50 -15.45 7.46 13.49
CA ASN A 50 -15.32 8.37 12.36
C ASN A 50 -13.97 8.21 11.64
N ARG A 51 -12.88 8.00 12.38
CA ARG A 51 -11.56 7.78 11.76
C ARG A 51 -11.47 6.45 11.02
N ARG A 52 -12.18 5.41 11.47
CA ARG A 52 -12.32 4.17 10.72
C ARG A 52 -13.11 4.40 9.44
N ASP A 53 -14.23 5.11 9.54
CA ASP A 53 -15.13 5.42 8.43
C ASP A 53 -14.41 6.24 7.34
N ASP A 54 -13.40 7.04 7.67
CA ASP A 54 -12.55 7.75 6.70
C ASP A 54 -11.84 6.82 5.68
N PHE A 55 -11.71 5.52 5.98
CA PHE A 55 -11.08 4.52 5.11
C PHE A 55 -12.10 3.58 4.42
N ASP A 56 -13.40 3.72 4.70
CA ASP A 56 -14.45 2.90 4.09
C ASP A 56 -14.43 2.91 2.53
N PRO A 57 -14.07 4.01 1.82
CA PRO A 57 -13.98 4.02 0.36
C PRO A 57 -13.01 2.98 -0.23
N LEU A 58 -12.04 2.50 0.54
CA LEU A 58 -11.01 1.56 0.07
C LEU A 58 -11.45 0.09 0.11
N PHE A 59 -12.32 -0.25 1.06
CA PHE A 59 -12.62 -1.65 1.39
C PHE A 59 -14.08 -2.03 1.17
N GLY A 60 -14.96 -1.07 0.88
CA GLY A 60 -16.33 -1.33 0.41
C GLY A 60 -17.24 -2.05 1.40
N HIS A 61 -16.87 -2.13 2.67
CA HIS A 61 -17.61 -2.90 3.69
C HIS A 61 -18.96 -2.27 4.07
N ARG A 62 -19.25 -1.02 3.66
CA ARG A 62 -20.48 -0.28 4.01
C ARG A 62 -21.00 0.53 2.82
N ALA A 63 -22.30 0.44 2.57
CA ALA A 63 -22.96 1.12 1.45
C ALA A 63 -23.02 2.64 1.65
N GLY A 64 -22.62 3.41 0.61
CA GLY A 64 -22.94 4.83 0.47
C GLY A 64 -21.79 5.83 0.61
N TRP A 65 -20.55 5.37 0.85
CA TRP A 65 -19.35 6.24 0.98
C TRP A 65 -18.32 5.94 -0.11
N HIS A 66 -18.74 5.93 -1.39
CA HIS A 66 -17.87 5.53 -2.51
C HIS A 66 -17.21 6.70 -3.26
N GLN A 67 -17.28 7.92 -2.73
CA GLN A 67 -16.89 9.14 -3.48
C GLN A 67 -16.05 10.15 -2.68
N ILE A 68 -15.53 9.80 -1.49
CA ILE A 68 -14.73 10.75 -0.70
C ILE A 68 -13.24 10.52 -0.93
N GLU A 69 -12.57 11.58 -1.39
CA GLU A 69 -11.12 11.63 -1.50
C GLU A 69 -10.47 11.55 -0.11
N LEU A 70 -9.56 10.59 0.07
CA LEU A 70 -8.85 10.43 1.34
C LEU A 70 -7.97 11.65 1.62
N SER A 71 -7.98 12.11 2.89
CA SER A 71 -7.05 13.14 3.32
C SER A 71 -5.59 12.69 3.19
N LYS A 72 -4.66 13.64 3.03
CA LYS A 72 -3.21 13.35 2.94
C LYS A 72 -2.70 12.47 4.09
N SER A 73 -3.16 12.71 5.31
CA SER A 73 -2.74 11.90 6.48
C SER A 73 -3.25 10.46 6.42
N ASN A 74 -4.39 10.22 5.76
CA ASN A 74 -4.95 8.88 5.62
C ASN A 74 -4.24 8.13 4.49
N LEU A 75 -3.95 8.81 3.39
CA LEU A 75 -3.08 8.26 2.34
C LEU A 75 -1.77 7.79 2.95
N GLU A 76 -1.03 8.64 3.66
CA GLU A 76 0.24 8.27 4.32
C GLU A 76 0.16 7.00 5.20
N ILE A 77 -1.02 6.71 5.79
CA ILE A 77 -1.24 5.51 6.59
C ILE A 77 -1.47 4.29 5.69
N VAL A 78 -2.34 4.39 4.69
CA VAL A 78 -2.56 3.31 3.72
C VAL A 78 -1.23 2.95 3.06
N ASP A 79 -0.54 3.97 2.58
CA ASP A 79 0.77 3.94 1.97
C ASP A 79 1.82 3.17 2.79
N SER A 80 1.80 3.35 4.11
CA SER A 80 2.81 2.79 5.02
C SER A 80 2.47 1.41 5.58
N PHE A 81 1.20 0.98 5.53
CA PHE A 81 0.72 -0.20 6.27
C PHE A 81 -0.15 -1.16 5.43
N ASP A 82 -0.57 -0.80 4.22
CA ASP A 82 -1.48 -1.62 3.41
C ASP A 82 -0.84 -2.92 2.88
N HIS A 83 0.49 -2.97 2.75
CA HIS A 83 1.19 -4.20 2.38
C HIS A 83 1.29 -5.23 3.51
N LEU A 84 1.00 -4.84 4.75
CA LEU A 84 1.12 -5.74 5.90
C LEU A 84 -0.05 -6.72 5.97
N SER A 85 0.28 -7.96 6.38
CA SER A 85 -0.73 -8.97 6.72
C SER A 85 -1.54 -8.56 7.94
N GLU A 86 -2.66 -9.26 8.17
CA GLU A 86 -3.47 -9.04 9.36
C GLU A 86 -2.64 -9.19 10.63
N GLU A 87 -1.83 -10.25 10.73
CA GLU A 87 -1.06 -10.55 11.94
C GLU A 87 0.01 -9.50 12.20
N ALA A 88 0.68 -9.04 11.14
CA ALA A 88 1.70 -7.99 11.22
C ALA A 88 1.09 -6.65 11.65
N LEU A 89 -0.03 -6.24 11.04
CA LEU A 89 -0.66 -4.98 11.39
C LEU A 89 -1.33 -5.05 12.78
N ARG A 90 -1.88 -6.21 13.17
CA ARG A 90 -2.40 -6.45 14.52
C ARG A 90 -1.32 -6.28 15.58
N ALA A 91 -0.14 -6.87 15.37
CA ALA A 91 0.98 -6.74 16.31
C ALA A 91 1.34 -5.27 16.55
N ILE A 92 1.44 -4.49 15.47
CA ILE A 92 1.66 -3.04 15.55
C ILE A 92 0.54 -2.37 16.36
N VAL A 93 -0.74 -2.67 16.08
CA VAL A 93 -1.86 -2.06 16.78
C VAL A 93 -1.86 -2.41 18.27
N LEU A 94 -1.56 -3.65 18.64
CA LEU A 94 -1.43 -4.06 20.05
C LEU A 94 -0.33 -3.26 20.76
N ASP A 95 0.84 -3.11 20.13
CA ASP A 95 1.94 -2.30 20.68
C ASP A 95 1.56 -0.81 20.81
N LEU A 96 0.76 -0.28 19.88
CA LEU A 96 0.31 1.11 19.94
C LEU A 96 -0.68 1.36 21.09
N LEU A 97 -1.49 0.35 21.42
CA LEU A 97 -2.53 0.37 22.45
C LEU A 97 -2.00 0.03 23.85
N ASP A 98 -0.86 -0.66 23.97
CA ASP A 98 -0.24 -0.95 25.24
C ASP A 98 0.64 0.22 25.71
N GLU A 99 0.37 0.76 26.91
CA GLU A 99 1.17 1.85 27.50
C GLU A 99 2.45 1.33 28.18
N GLY A 100 2.64 0.00 28.31
CA GLY A 100 3.69 -0.61 29.14
C GLY A 100 4.60 -1.66 28.46
N SER A 101 4.54 -1.85 27.14
CA SER A 101 5.44 -2.81 26.47
C SER A 101 6.90 -2.35 26.59
N SER A 102 7.68 -3.11 27.36
CA SER A 102 9.13 -2.96 27.59
C SER A 102 9.98 -3.60 26.49
N ILE A 103 9.40 -3.77 25.31
CA ILE A 103 10.17 -3.89 24.08
C ILE A 103 10.58 -2.45 23.76
N GLU A 104 11.82 -2.07 24.10
CA GLU A 104 12.50 -0.92 23.50
C GLU A 104 12.04 -0.86 22.04
N PRO A 105 11.24 0.13 21.62
CA PRO A 105 10.64 0.15 20.30
C PRO A 105 11.78 0.25 19.30
N PHE A 106 12.28 -0.91 18.87
CA PHE A 106 13.60 -1.06 18.28
C PHE A 106 13.57 -0.30 16.97
N SER A 107 14.03 0.95 17.02
CA SER A 107 14.22 1.85 15.89
C SER A 107 13.04 2.04 14.93
N LEU A 108 11.79 1.81 15.35
CA LEU A 108 10.60 1.97 14.47
C LEU A 108 10.40 3.42 13.98
N PHE A 109 11.08 4.41 14.57
CA PHE A 109 10.75 5.82 14.35
C PHE A 109 11.92 6.80 14.28
N ASN A 110 13.10 6.41 13.78
CA ASN A 110 14.03 7.42 13.22
C ASN A 110 13.50 7.88 11.84
N VAL A 111 12.30 8.45 11.85
CA VAL A 111 11.65 9.08 10.70
C VAL A 111 12.25 10.47 10.56
N SER A 112 13.17 10.63 9.62
CA SER A 112 13.46 11.96 9.08
C SER A 112 12.15 12.57 8.58
N LYS A 113 11.88 13.81 8.97
CA LYS A 113 10.70 14.63 8.60
C LYS A 113 10.61 14.87 7.09
N GLN A 114 10.28 13.86 6.31
CA GLN A 114 9.74 14.02 4.97
C GLN A 114 8.53 13.11 4.88
N ALA A 115 7.34 13.73 4.84
CA ALA A 115 6.10 13.04 4.59
C ALA A 115 6.25 12.26 3.28
N PRO A 116 6.24 10.91 3.31
CA PRO A 116 6.29 10.15 2.08
C PRO A 116 4.93 10.30 1.40
N THR A 117 4.88 11.00 0.27
CA THR A 117 3.79 10.83 -0.70
C THR A 117 3.96 9.44 -1.28
N TYR A 118 3.29 8.44 -0.73
CA TYR A 118 3.46 7.06 -1.18
C TYR A 118 2.13 6.34 -1.39
N THR A 119 1.19 6.92 -2.16
CA THR A 119 -0.17 6.43 -2.56
C THR A 119 -0.48 4.93 -2.36
N THR A 120 -1.77 4.55 -2.27
CA THR A 120 -2.41 3.20 -2.25
C THR A 120 -1.87 2.09 -3.21
N ARG A 121 -0.55 1.98 -3.36
CA ARG A 121 0.20 1.46 -4.52
C ARG A 121 0.10 -0.02 -4.69
N GLY A 122 -0.06 -0.77 -3.60
CA GLY A 122 -0.26 -2.20 -3.69
C GLY A 122 -1.55 -2.55 -4.45
N VAL A 123 -2.63 -1.80 -4.20
CA VAL A 123 -3.93 -2.08 -4.80
C VAL A 123 -4.07 -1.42 -6.17
N THR A 124 -3.65 -0.16 -6.33
CA THR A 124 -3.70 0.52 -7.64
C THR A 124 -2.73 -0.09 -8.65
N GLY A 125 -1.54 -0.49 -8.21
CA GLY A 125 -0.54 -1.16 -9.06
C GLY A 125 -1.07 -2.48 -9.61
N LYS A 126 -1.50 -3.39 -8.73
CA LYS A 126 -2.08 -4.68 -9.14
C LYS A 126 -3.29 -4.52 -10.08
N LYS A 127 -4.19 -3.58 -9.78
CA LYS A 127 -5.37 -3.35 -10.62
C LYS A 127 -4.97 -2.79 -12.00
N ALA A 128 -3.99 -1.88 -12.04
CA ALA A 128 -3.46 -1.35 -13.29
C ALA A 128 -2.75 -2.41 -14.13
N GLU A 129 -1.93 -3.26 -13.52
CA GLU A 129 -1.23 -4.37 -14.19
C GLU A 129 -2.23 -5.32 -14.86
N VAL A 130 -3.26 -5.76 -14.13
CA VAL A 130 -4.32 -6.64 -14.68
C VAL A 130 -5.04 -5.96 -15.84
N PHE A 131 -5.44 -4.70 -15.67
CA PHE A 131 -6.10 -3.94 -16.74
C PHE A 131 -5.20 -3.79 -17.97
N PHE A 132 -3.91 -3.53 -17.76
CA PHE A 132 -2.94 -3.38 -18.85
C PHE A 132 -2.78 -4.67 -19.65
N MET A 133 -2.79 -5.84 -19.02
CA MET A 133 -2.69 -7.13 -19.73
C MET A 133 -3.86 -7.30 -20.72
N ASP A 134 -5.08 -7.00 -20.28
CA ASP A 134 -6.27 -7.07 -21.14
C ASP A 134 -6.22 -6.02 -22.25
N TRP A 135 -5.88 -4.77 -21.90
CA TRP A 135 -5.72 -3.67 -22.86
C TRP A 135 -4.64 -3.98 -23.91
N PHE A 136 -3.51 -4.56 -23.50
CA PHE A 136 -2.41 -4.91 -24.40
C PHE A 136 -2.84 -5.97 -25.40
N ALA A 137 -3.54 -7.02 -24.95
CA ALA A 137 -4.04 -8.08 -25.83
C ALA A 137 -5.01 -7.55 -26.90
N GLU A 138 -5.82 -6.54 -26.57
CA GLU A 138 -6.71 -5.88 -27.52
C GLU A 138 -5.95 -4.99 -28.53
N HIS A 139 -4.95 -4.23 -28.07
CA HIS A 139 -4.26 -3.23 -28.88
C HIS A 139 -3.10 -3.80 -29.70
N TYR A 140 -2.48 -4.88 -29.23
CA TYR A 140 -1.34 -5.54 -29.86
C TYR A 140 -1.60 -7.06 -30.02
N PRO A 141 -2.64 -7.48 -30.77
CA PRO A 141 -3.08 -8.88 -30.82
C PRO A 141 -2.08 -9.85 -31.47
N HIS A 142 -1.00 -9.33 -32.07
CA HIS A 142 0.06 -10.13 -32.70
C HIS A 142 1.35 -10.17 -31.87
N ASP A 143 1.44 -9.35 -30.81
CA ASP A 143 2.59 -9.32 -29.92
C ASP A 143 2.33 -10.28 -28.74
N VAL A 144 3.37 -10.97 -28.28
CA VAL A 144 3.29 -11.83 -27.10
C VAL A 144 3.87 -11.08 -25.90
N LEU A 145 3.01 -10.78 -24.92
CA LEU A 145 3.42 -10.13 -23.67
C LEU A 145 3.98 -11.18 -22.71
N VAL A 146 5.20 -10.95 -22.21
CA VAL A 146 5.89 -11.77 -21.21
C VAL A 146 5.82 -11.06 -19.87
N ASP A 147 5.36 -11.78 -18.85
CA ASP A 147 5.26 -11.28 -17.47
C ASP A 147 6.61 -11.41 -16.76
N THR A 148 7.18 -10.27 -16.33
CA THR A 148 8.49 -10.20 -15.70
C THR A 148 8.45 -9.58 -14.29
N ARG A 149 7.25 -9.36 -13.73
CA ARG A 149 7.04 -8.65 -12.46
C ARG A 149 7.86 -9.22 -11.29
N ASP A 150 8.00 -10.54 -11.25
CA ASP A 150 8.72 -11.26 -10.18
C ASP A 150 10.22 -11.46 -10.47
N LEU A 151 10.72 -11.03 -11.63
CA LEU A 151 12.13 -11.17 -12.02
C LEU A 151 13.00 -10.04 -11.48
N GLY A 152 12.37 -8.94 -11.04
CA GLY A 152 13.06 -7.75 -10.57
C GLY A 152 13.96 -7.13 -11.64
N CYS A 153 13.63 -7.24 -12.93
CA CYS A 153 14.43 -6.73 -14.05
C CYS A 153 14.36 -5.20 -14.20
N GLY A 154 13.47 -4.52 -13.47
CA GLY A 154 13.26 -3.07 -13.53
C GLY A 154 12.19 -2.65 -14.53
N TYR A 155 11.28 -3.56 -14.89
CA TYR A 155 10.05 -3.33 -15.63
C TYR A 155 9.07 -4.49 -15.36
N ASP A 156 7.78 -4.29 -15.58
CA ASP A 156 6.74 -5.29 -15.30
C ASP A 156 6.54 -6.30 -16.42
N PHE A 157 6.65 -5.86 -17.68
CA PHE A 157 6.41 -6.71 -18.85
C PHE A 157 7.39 -6.44 -19.99
N GLU A 158 7.62 -7.43 -20.84
CA GLU A 158 8.34 -7.29 -22.11
C GLU A 158 7.60 -7.96 -23.26
N VAL A 159 7.97 -7.62 -24.50
CA VAL A 159 7.41 -8.25 -25.70
C VAL A 159 8.36 -9.29 -26.23
N GLU A 160 7.86 -10.51 -26.46
CA GLU A 160 8.66 -11.59 -27.02
C GLU A 160 9.28 -11.18 -28.37
N ASN A 161 10.55 -11.52 -28.56
CA ASN A 161 11.32 -11.18 -29.77
C ASN A 161 11.42 -9.67 -30.07
N SER A 162 11.29 -8.82 -29.03
CA SER A 162 11.43 -7.37 -29.12
C SER A 162 12.22 -6.83 -27.93
N ASP A 163 12.83 -5.66 -28.09
CA ASP A 163 13.47 -4.94 -26.98
C ASP A 163 12.49 -4.10 -26.17
N ARG A 164 11.22 -4.00 -26.61
CA ARG A 164 10.15 -3.22 -25.98
C ARG A 164 9.80 -3.78 -24.60
N VAL A 165 9.83 -2.90 -23.61
CA VAL A 165 9.42 -3.19 -22.23
C VAL A 165 8.41 -2.18 -21.71
N PHE A 166 7.60 -2.60 -20.74
CA PHE A 166 6.54 -1.83 -20.14
C PHE A 166 6.65 -1.83 -18.62
N GLU A 167 6.56 -0.62 -18.05
CA GLU A 167 6.38 -0.37 -16.62
C GLU A 167 4.99 0.20 -16.40
N VAL A 168 4.16 -0.46 -15.59
CA VAL A 168 2.75 -0.14 -15.40
C VAL A 168 2.55 0.56 -14.06
N LYS A 169 2.00 1.77 -14.08
CA LYS A 169 1.67 2.52 -12.87
C LYS A 169 0.20 2.91 -12.86
N GLY A 170 -0.47 2.62 -11.76
CA GLY A 170 -1.88 2.92 -11.54
C GLY A 170 -2.12 4.22 -10.76
N LEU A 171 -3.05 5.05 -11.25
CA LEU A 171 -3.61 6.20 -10.57
C LEU A 171 -5.07 5.95 -10.17
N SER A 172 -5.43 6.32 -8.94
CA SER A 172 -6.81 6.19 -8.46
C SER A 172 -7.78 7.20 -9.09
N GLY A 173 -7.27 8.28 -9.66
CA GLY A 173 -8.03 9.30 -10.40
C GLY A 173 -7.31 9.71 -11.70
N ASP A 174 -7.79 10.76 -12.36
CA ASP A 174 -7.18 11.29 -13.60
C ASP A 174 -5.85 12.03 -13.38
N ASN A 175 -5.66 12.58 -12.18
CA ASN A 175 -4.46 13.36 -11.83
C ASN A 175 -3.68 12.70 -10.69
N GLY A 176 -2.36 12.74 -10.78
CA GLY A 176 -1.49 12.16 -9.76
C GLY A 176 -0.04 12.06 -10.21
N GLY A 177 0.84 11.70 -9.27
CA GLY A 177 2.24 11.42 -9.56
C GLY A 177 2.52 9.92 -9.43
N VAL A 178 3.48 9.43 -10.21
CA VAL A 178 4.00 8.06 -10.10
C VAL A 178 5.45 8.11 -9.64
N LEU A 179 5.89 7.06 -8.93
CA LEU A 179 7.29 6.92 -8.57
C LEU A 179 7.88 5.71 -9.28
N PHE A 180 9.13 5.87 -9.67
CA PHE A 180 10.00 4.80 -10.11
C PHE A 180 10.85 4.34 -8.94
N THR A 181 11.15 3.05 -8.87
CA THR A 181 12.30 2.59 -8.09
C THR A 181 13.59 3.04 -8.77
N ASP A 182 14.70 3.05 -8.02
CA ASP A 182 16.02 3.40 -8.57
C ASP A 182 16.39 2.50 -9.75
N LYS A 183 16.03 1.21 -9.66
CA LYS A 183 16.24 0.23 -10.72
C LYS A 183 15.40 0.54 -11.96
N GLU A 184 14.08 0.73 -11.81
CA GLU A 184 13.20 1.06 -12.94
C GLU A 184 13.69 2.34 -13.66
N TRP A 185 14.06 3.39 -12.90
CA TRP A 185 14.53 4.64 -13.49
C TRP A 185 15.87 4.47 -14.24
N THR A 186 16.77 3.66 -13.69
CA THR A 186 18.06 3.35 -14.33
C THR A 186 17.87 2.56 -15.62
N ILE A 187 17.04 1.52 -15.60
CA ILE A 187 16.75 0.70 -16.79
C ILE A 187 16.00 1.51 -17.86
N ALA A 188 15.13 2.45 -17.48
CA ALA A 188 14.50 3.37 -18.41
C ALA A 188 15.53 4.26 -19.14
N ALA A 189 16.59 4.69 -18.46
CA ALA A 189 17.68 5.45 -19.07
C ALA A 189 18.47 4.61 -20.10
N GLU A 190 18.69 3.33 -19.78
CA GLU A 190 19.42 2.38 -20.63
C GLU A 190 18.63 1.99 -21.88
N LYS A 191 17.33 1.67 -21.72
CA LYS A 191 16.46 1.19 -22.80
C LYS A 191 15.86 2.31 -23.66
N GLN A 192 15.86 3.56 -23.18
CA GLN A 192 15.44 4.75 -23.93
C GLN A 192 14.05 4.57 -24.59
N ASP A 193 13.96 4.66 -25.91
CA ASP A 193 12.71 4.57 -26.68
C ASP A 193 12.06 3.18 -26.60
N ASN A 194 12.79 2.15 -26.18
CA ASN A 194 12.26 0.81 -25.94
C ASN A 194 11.62 0.67 -24.55
N TYR A 195 11.81 1.63 -23.64
CA TYR A 195 11.16 1.63 -22.33
C TYR A 195 9.87 2.45 -22.36
N HIS A 196 8.76 1.82 -22.01
CA HIS A 196 7.43 2.43 -22.05
C HIS A 196 6.86 2.52 -20.65
N LEU A 197 6.59 3.74 -20.18
CA LEU A 197 5.75 3.95 -19.02
C LEU A 197 4.28 3.87 -19.46
N VAL A 198 3.52 2.98 -18.83
CA VAL A 198 2.07 2.85 -18.98
C VAL A 198 1.40 3.45 -17.74
N LEU A 199 0.61 4.50 -17.94
CA LEU A 199 -0.23 5.09 -16.90
C LEU A 199 -1.67 4.61 -17.09
N VAL A 200 -2.17 3.83 -16.12
CA VAL A 200 -3.59 3.49 -16.04
C VAL A 200 -4.24 4.47 -15.07
N LYS A 201 -5.13 5.31 -15.58
CA LYS A 201 -5.85 6.34 -14.83
C LYS A 201 -7.22 5.85 -14.40
N GLU A 202 -7.71 6.42 -13.31
CA GLU A 202 -9.01 6.06 -12.73
C GLU A 202 -9.16 4.54 -12.54
N CYS A 203 -8.12 3.87 -12.01
CA CYS A 203 -8.06 2.40 -11.95
C CYS A 203 -9.27 1.77 -11.25
N PHE A 204 -9.96 2.49 -10.36
CA PHE A 204 -11.14 2.00 -9.63
C PHE A 204 -12.48 2.27 -10.33
N SER A 205 -12.48 3.02 -11.43
CA SER A 205 -13.65 3.28 -12.27
C SER A 205 -14.03 2.06 -13.11
N ASP A 206 -15.24 2.10 -13.66
CA ASP A 206 -15.72 1.14 -14.66
C ASP A 206 -15.06 1.38 -16.03
N GLU A 207 -14.53 2.59 -16.28
CA GLU A 207 -13.86 2.97 -17.53
C GLU A 207 -12.45 3.57 -17.27
N PRO A 208 -11.44 2.76 -16.91
CA PRO A 208 -10.06 3.23 -16.79
C PRO A 208 -9.49 3.67 -18.15
N THR A 209 -8.60 4.66 -18.14
CA THR A 209 -7.93 5.14 -19.36
C THR A 209 -6.43 4.84 -19.32
N VAL A 210 -5.83 4.62 -20.49
CA VAL A 210 -4.40 4.25 -20.63
C VAL A 210 -3.65 5.32 -21.41
N GLU A 211 -2.55 5.79 -20.84
CA GLU A 211 -1.58 6.65 -21.51
C GLU A 211 -0.21 5.97 -21.55
N VAL A 212 0.42 5.96 -22.73
CA VAL A 212 1.72 5.30 -22.92
C VAL A 212 2.78 6.34 -23.31
N TYR A 213 3.89 6.33 -22.58
CA TYR A 213 5.02 7.22 -22.78
C TYR A 213 6.30 6.41 -23.04
N SER A 214 6.76 6.40 -24.29
CA SER A 214 8.12 5.95 -24.62
C SER A 214 9.18 6.89 -24.06
N ASN A 215 10.32 6.33 -23.64
CA ASN A 215 11.47 7.07 -23.11
C ASN A 215 11.10 8.05 -21.98
N PRO A 216 10.52 7.54 -20.86
CA PRO A 216 10.13 8.39 -19.74
C PRO A 216 11.32 9.12 -19.12
N HIS A 217 12.53 8.55 -19.21
CA HIS A 217 13.76 9.18 -18.72
C HIS A 217 14.10 10.48 -19.46
N LEU A 218 13.83 10.56 -20.77
CA LEU A 218 13.98 11.80 -21.54
C LEU A 218 12.81 12.75 -21.34
N LYS A 219 11.59 12.23 -21.21
CA LYS A 219 10.35 13.03 -21.19
C LYS A 219 10.08 13.72 -19.86
N PHE A 220 10.50 13.12 -18.75
CA PHE A 220 10.14 13.59 -17.42
C PHE A 220 11.36 13.97 -16.59
N ASN A 221 11.19 14.99 -15.74
CA ASN A 221 12.20 15.44 -14.78
C ASN A 221 11.77 15.02 -13.36
N PRO A 222 12.16 13.83 -12.88
CA PRO A 222 11.73 13.36 -11.57
C PRO A 222 12.42 14.15 -10.45
N LYS A 223 11.75 14.22 -9.31
CA LYS A 223 12.37 14.69 -8.06
C LYS A 223 12.76 13.47 -7.25
N LYS A 224 14.05 13.37 -6.88
CA LYS A 224 14.53 12.31 -6.00
C LYS A 224 13.74 12.32 -4.70
N GLN A 225 13.12 11.19 -4.38
CA GLN A 225 12.39 10.98 -3.13
C GLN A 225 12.99 9.76 -2.44
N ILE A 226 13.43 9.92 -1.18
CA ILE A 226 13.93 8.82 -0.35
C ILE A 226 12.81 8.43 0.60
N THR A 227 12.41 7.17 0.60
CA THR A 227 11.33 6.63 1.42
C THR A 227 11.81 5.42 2.22
N THR A 228 11.41 5.32 3.48
CA THR A 228 11.67 4.16 4.34
C THR A 228 10.39 3.35 4.48
N VAL A 229 10.44 2.05 4.22
CA VAL A 229 9.29 1.13 4.34
C VAL A 229 9.27 0.52 5.75
N ILE A 230 8.08 0.41 6.33
CA ILE A 230 7.88 -0.30 7.60
C ILE A 230 7.78 -1.80 7.30
N ASN A 231 8.65 -2.60 7.92
CA ASN A 231 8.64 -4.05 7.83
C ASN A 231 8.46 -4.66 9.22
N VAL A 232 7.64 -5.70 9.32
CA VAL A 232 7.49 -6.52 10.53
C VAL A 232 8.21 -7.84 10.30
N ASN A 233 9.17 -8.16 11.16
CA ASN A 233 9.94 -9.39 11.11
C ASN A 233 9.66 -10.24 12.35
N TRP A 234 9.44 -11.53 12.16
CA TRP A 234 9.26 -12.49 13.24
C TRP A 234 10.55 -13.30 13.40
N GLY A 235 11.21 -13.14 14.54
CA GLY A 235 12.41 -13.91 14.87
C GLY A 235 12.05 -15.14 15.70
N ILE A 236 12.54 -16.32 15.29
CA ILE A 236 12.46 -17.54 16.09
C ILE A 236 13.82 -17.74 16.77
N SER A 237 13.82 -17.85 18.10
CA SER A 237 15.06 -18.04 18.86
C SER A 237 15.58 -19.49 18.75
N SER A 238 16.88 -19.69 18.97
CA SER A 238 17.45 -21.05 19.03
C SER A 238 16.81 -21.91 20.12
N SER A 239 16.34 -21.29 21.20
CA SER A 239 15.56 -21.97 22.26
C SER A 239 14.19 -22.44 21.77
N ASP A 240 13.49 -21.63 20.97
CA ASP A 240 12.19 -22.01 20.41
C ASP A 240 12.34 -23.17 19.42
N LEU A 241 13.38 -23.15 18.58
CA LEU A 241 13.66 -24.22 17.61
C LEU A 241 13.96 -25.58 18.27
N ASN A 242 14.47 -25.57 19.50
CA ASN A 242 14.83 -26.80 20.22
C ASN A 242 13.70 -27.31 21.12
N ASN A 243 12.57 -26.60 21.21
CA ASN A 243 11.45 -27.01 22.04
C ASN A 243 10.53 -27.97 21.28
N LYS A 244 10.71 -29.28 21.52
CA LYS A 244 9.94 -30.37 20.89
C LYS A 244 8.58 -30.67 21.55
N GLU A 245 8.13 -29.84 22.49
CA GLU A 245 6.89 -30.10 23.26
C GLU A 245 5.63 -29.46 22.66
N ARG A 246 5.69 -28.90 21.44
CA ARG A 246 4.54 -28.28 20.75
C ARG A 246 4.10 -29.03 19.50
N ASP A 247 4.14 -30.37 19.53
CA ASP A 247 3.40 -31.22 18.59
C ASP A 247 2.08 -31.67 19.23
#